data_AF-A0A1J5HAK6-F1
#
_entry.id   AF-A0A1J5HAK6-F1
#
_cell.length_a   1.000
_cell.length_b   1.000
_cell.length_c   1.000
_cell.angle_alpha   90.00
_cell.angle_beta   90.00
_cell.angle_gamma   90.00
#
_symmetry.space_group_name_H-M   'P 1'
#
loop_
_entity.id
_entity.type
_entity.pdbx_description
1 polymer ?
#
loop_
_entity_poly.entity_id
_entity_poly.type
_entity_poly.pdbx_seq_one_letter_code
_entity_poly.pdbx_strand_id
1 'polypeptide(L)'
;MNINEEIVRLRDLLTASWRMHTAIKSKPEQIELISSSEILPWQKGTQVNINFRLWRQISEAERDLLLLHEISWREQTKWLQVGVYQGVAAMALLGGIVEGLQGDVTGIAIAFLLGTVGVNQVLRANKSAQVKLAADQEAIAVAQRRGYRETEAAKALLEAIPSAARLSGRNSPEFTELVRCQNLRAIAGLSRTTVPETSINDF
;
A
#
# COMPACT_ATOMS: atom_id res chain seq x y z
N MET A 1 10.45 22.07 -12.72
CA MET A 1 9.52 21.74 -11.63
C MET A 1 10.12 22.27 -10.33
N ASN A 2 9.41 23.16 -9.63
CA ASN A 2 9.76 23.57 -8.28
C ASN A 2 9.26 22.51 -7.29
N ILE A 3 10.16 21.96 -6.46
CA ILE A 3 9.82 20.84 -5.56
C ILE A 3 8.80 21.26 -4.50
N ASN A 4 8.91 22.49 -3.96
CA ASN A 4 8.00 22.94 -2.91
C ASN A 4 6.57 23.15 -3.44
N GLU A 5 6.45 23.73 -4.64
CA GLU A 5 5.15 23.88 -5.31
C GLU A 5 4.52 22.51 -5.62
N GLU A 6 5.32 21.56 -6.10
CA GLU A 6 4.84 20.20 -6.36
C GLU A 6 4.40 19.50 -5.07
N ILE A 7 5.12 19.65 -3.97
CA ILE A 7 4.70 19.10 -2.67
C ILE A 7 3.37 19.71 -2.22
N VAL A 8 3.17 21.02 -2.39
CA VAL A 8 1.89 21.68 -2.05
C VAL A 8 0.77 21.12 -2.92
N ARG A 9 0.97 21.04 -4.24
CA ARG A 9 0.00 20.45 -5.19
C ARG A 9 -0.37 19.02 -4.83
N LEU A 10 0.63 18.18 -4.54
CA LEU A 10 0.44 16.80 -4.12
C LEU A 10 -0.31 16.69 -2.79
N ARG A 11 -0.08 17.59 -1.84
CA ARG A 11 -0.88 17.66 -0.59
C ARG A 11 -2.31 18.10 -0.87
N ASP A 12 -2.52 18.98 -1.84
CA ASP A 12 -3.85 19.46 -2.22
C ASP A 12 -4.73 18.36 -2.84
N LEU A 13 -4.10 17.38 -3.49
CA LEU A 13 -4.75 16.17 -3.98
C LEU A 13 -5.37 15.31 -2.85
N LEU A 14 -4.70 15.23 -1.69
CA LEU A 14 -5.08 14.34 -0.59
C LEU A 14 -6.43 14.71 0.06
N THR A 15 -7.11 13.71 0.63
CA THR A 15 -8.25 13.96 1.52
C THR A 15 -7.80 14.67 2.80
N ALA A 16 -8.73 15.29 3.52
CA ALA A 16 -8.42 16.07 4.71
C ALA A 16 -7.69 15.23 5.78
N SER A 17 -8.15 13.99 6.02
CA SER A 17 -7.49 13.07 6.95
C SER A 17 -6.06 12.75 6.53
N TRP A 18 -5.86 12.40 5.25
CA TRP A 18 -4.54 12.04 4.73
C TRP A 18 -3.55 13.19 4.77
N ARG A 19 -4.00 14.41 4.51
CA ARG A 19 -3.15 15.61 4.58
C ARG A 19 -2.58 15.88 5.97
N MET A 20 -3.29 15.48 7.02
CA MET A 20 -2.86 15.67 8.41
C MET A 20 -1.80 14.66 8.84
N HIS A 21 -1.87 13.43 8.33
CA HIS A 21 -0.99 12.33 8.79
C HIS A 21 0.05 11.87 7.75
N THR A 22 0.11 12.50 6.58
CA THR A 22 1.08 12.16 5.53
C THR A 22 2.12 13.26 5.36
N ALA A 23 3.40 12.88 5.46
CA ALA A 23 4.53 13.74 5.18
C ALA A 23 5.17 13.34 3.83
N ILE A 24 5.27 14.28 2.90
CA ILE A 24 5.96 14.08 1.62
C ILE A 24 7.37 14.66 1.73
N LYS A 25 8.39 13.84 1.47
CA LYS A 25 9.81 14.25 1.52
C LYS A 25 10.52 13.98 0.19
N SER A 26 11.39 14.91 -0.19
CA SER A 26 12.31 14.73 -1.32
C SER A 26 13.44 13.78 -0.92
N LYS A 27 13.68 12.75 -1.74
CA LYS A 27 14.75 11.77 -1.53
C LYS A 27 15.44 11.42 -2.85
N PRO A 28 16.23 12.35 -3.43
CA PRO A 28 16.79 12.20 -4.79
C PRO A 28 17.78 11.03 -4.95
N GLU A 29 18.35 10.54 -3.86
CA GLU A 29 19.29 9.43 -3.80
C GLU A 29 18.63 8.05 -3.89
N GLN A 30 17.32 7.93 -3.64
CA GLN A 30 16.63 6.65 -3.73
C GLN A 30 16.48 6.24 -5.21
N ILE A 31 16.60 4.95 -5.51
CA ILE A 31 16.44 4.42 -6.87
C ILE A 31 14.97 4.44 -7.29
N GLU A 32 14.06 4.21 -6.33
CA GLU A 32 12.62 4.14 -6.55
C GLU A 32 12.02 5.52 -6.86
N LEU A 33 11.08 5.56 -7.79
CA LEU A 33 10.33 6.78 -8.10
C LEU A 33 9.63 7.37 -6.87
N ILE A 34 8.92 6.51 -6.14
CA ILE A 34 8.15 6.79 -4.93
C ILE A 34 8.28 5.59 -4.01
N SER A 35 8.45 5.86 -2.72
CA SER A 35 8.44 4.85 -1.67
C SER A 35 7.75 5.42 -0.46
N SER A 36 7.33 4.57 0.47
CA SER A 36 6.85 5.02 1.76
C SER A 36 7.44 4.19 2.88
N SER A 37 7.61 4.84 4.03
CA SER A 37 8.19 4.21 5.20
C SER A 37 7.31 3.06 5.68
N GLU A 38 7.95 1.99 6.15
CA GLU A 38 7.26 0.93 6.83
C GLU A 38 6.49 1.49 8.04
N ILE A 39 5.29 0.95 8.25
CA ILE A 39 4.46 1.36 9.37
C ILE A 39 4.90 0.52 10.56
N LEU A 40 5.57 1.16 11.50
CA LEU A 40 5.84 0.63 12.83
C LEU A 40 4.67 0.98 13.75
N PRO A 41 4.29 0.14 14.73
CA PRO A 41 3.10 0.35 15.55
C PRO A 41 3.12 1.63 16.40
N TRP A 42 4.28 2.21 16.65
CA TRP A 42 4.45 3.48 17.37
C TRP A 42 4.48 4.72 16.45
N GLN A 43 4.42 4.54 15.12
CA GLN A 43 4.54 5.62 14.16
C GLN A 43 3.18 6.25 13.86
N LYS A 44 3.01 7.54 14.19
CA LYS A 44 1.73 8.26 14.08
C LYS A 44 1.34 8.70 12.67
N GLY A 45 2.20 8.51 11.66
CA GLY A 45 1.98 9.03 10.32
C GLY A 45 2.74 8.30 9.22
N THR A 46 2.29 8.50 7.99
CA THR A 46 2.86 7.91 6.77
C THR A 46 3.89 8.89 6.20
N GLN A 47 5.13 8.46 6.04
CA GLN A 47 6.13 9.24 5.31
C GLN A 47 6.26 8.67 3.90
N VAL A 48 5.99 9.51 2.89
CA VAL A 48 6.18 9.20 1.47
C VAL A 48 7.45 9.91 0.99
N ASN A 49 8.40 9.15 0.48
CA ASN A 49 9.64 9.65 -0.09
C ASN A 49 9.54 9.62 -1.62
N ILE A 50 9.78 10.76 -2.26
CA ILE A 50 9.70 10.90 -3.72
C ILE A 50 11.08 11.27 -4.27
N ASN A 51 11.51 10.56 -5.32
CA ASN A 51 12.64 10.99 -6.11
C ASN A 51 12.17 12.02 -7.15
N PHE A 52 12.19 13.31 -6.83
CA PHE A 52 11.68 14.36 -7.72
C PHE A 52 12.42 14.48 -9.06
N ARG A 53 13.64 13.92 -9.19
CA ARG A 53 14.37 13.84 -10.46
C ARG A 53 13.75 12.82 -11.41
N LEU A 54 13.24 11.71 -10.88
CA LEU A 54 12.48 10.71 -11.64
C LEU A 54 11.02 11.15 -11.80
N TRP A 55 10.43 11.71 -10.75
CA TRP A 55 9.03 12.17 -10.68
C TRP A 55 8.65 13.10 -11.84
N ARG A 56 9.52 14.04 -12.19
CA ARG A 56 9.28 15.00 -13.27
C ARG A 56 9.23 14.38 -14.68
N GLN A 57 9.57 13.10 -14.84
CA GLN A 57 9.63 12.42 -16.14
C GLN A 57 8.30 11.75 -16.52
N ILE A 58 7.35 11.66 -15.58
CA ILE A 58 6.01 11.13 -15.82
C ILE A 58 4.96 12.25 -15.83
N SER A 59 3.82 11.99 -16.46
CA SER A 59 2.74 12.96 -16.57
C SER A 59 2.15 13.33 -15.20
N GLU A 60 1.43 14.44 -15.12
CA GLU A 60 0.78 14.84 -13.86
C GLU A 60 -0.25 13.83 -13.36
N ALA A 61 -1.05 13.26 -14.26
CA ALA A 61 -2.02 12.23 -13.91
C ALA A 61 -1.34 10.96 -13.37
N GLU A 62 -0.24 10.52 -13.97
CA GLU A 62 0.55 9.39 -13.44
C GLU A 62 1.10 9.69 -12.03
N ARG A 63 1.61 10.91 -11.81
CA ARG A 63 2.11 11.36 -10.50
C ARG A 63 1.03 11.30 -9.44
N ASP A 64 -0.14 11.84 -9.77
CA ASP A 64 -1.29 11.90 -8.87
C ASP A 64 -1.74 10.51 -8.45
N LEU A 65 -1.95 9.63 -9.43
CA LEU A 65 -2.46 8.30 -9.18
C LEU A 65 -1.45 7.40 -8.46
N LEU A 66 -0.15 7.54 -8.74
CA LEU A 66 0.89 6.83 -7.97
C LEU A 66 0.93 7.27 -6.51
N LEU A 67 0.83 8.58 -6.24
CA LEU A 67 0.81 9.08 -4.87
C LEU A 67 -0.44 8.58 -4.12
N LEU A 68 -1.61 8.69 -4.75
CA LEU A 68 -2.87 8.25 -4.17
C LEU A 68 -2.85 6.75 -3.88
N HIS A 69 -2.32 5.94 -4.80
CA HIS A 69 -2.12 4.51 -4.59
C HIS A 69 -1.20 4.25 -3.39
N GLU A 70 -0.02 4.87 -3.35
CA GLU A 70 0.97 4.63 -2.30
C GLU A 70 0.40 4.94 -0.90
N ILE A 71 -0.33 6.05 -0.78
CA ILE A 71 -0.97 6.44 0.48
C ILE A 71 -2.12 5.48 0.81
N SER A 72 -2.99 5.15 -0.14
CA SER A 72 -4.11 4.22 0.06
C SER A 72 -3.62 2.85 0.52
N TRP A 73 -2.54 2.35 -0.10
CA TRP A 73 -1.91 1.09 0.28
C TRP A 73 -1.40 1.11 1.72
N ARG A 74 -0.80 2.22 2.15
CA ARG A 74 -0.35 2.37 3.54
C ARG A 74 -1.49 2.46 4.53
N GLU A 75 -2.55 3.19 4.23
CA GLU A 75 -3.71 3.26 5.12
C GLU A 75 -4.39 1.89 5.27
N GLN A 76 -4.53 1.11 4.20
CA GLN A 76 -5.07 -0.26 4.29
C GLN A 76 -4.16 -1.19 5.10
N THR A 77 -2.85 -1.05 4.92
CA THR A 77 -1.86 -1.82 5.67
C THR A 77 -1.89 -1.52 7.18
N LYS A 78 -2.15 -0.27 7.59
CA LYS A 78 -2.32 0.08 9.02
C LYS A 78 -3.44 -0.71 9.66
N TRP A 79 -4.59 -0.79 9.01
CA TRP A 79 -5.76 -1.53 9.52
C TRP A 79 -5.47 -3.02 9.70
N LEU A 80 -4.77 -3.63 8.74
CA LEU A 80 -4.35 -5.04 8.84
C LEU A 80 -3.40 -5.28 10.03
N GLN A 81 -2.43 -4.39 10.26
CA GLN A 81 -1.53 -4.48 11.40
C GLN A 81 -2.27 -4.35 12.74
N VAL A 82 -3.19 -3.39 12.87
CA VAL A 82 -3.98 -3.19 14.10
C VAL A 82 -4.77 -4.45 14.46
N GLY A 83 -5.44 -5.08 13.49
CA GLY A 83 -6.20 -6.31 13.73
C GLY A 83 -5.34 -7.45 14.28
N VAL A 84 -4.11 -7.61 13.79
CA VAL A 84 -3.21 -8.65 14.27
C VAL A 84 -2.60 -8.35 15.63
N TYR A 85 -2.25 -7.10 15.91
CA TYR A 85 -1.81 -6.74 17.27
C TYR A 85 -2.92 -6.95 18.31
N GLN A 86 -4.18 -6.68 17.95
CA GLN A 86 -5.32 -7.01 18.80
C GLN A 86 -5.47 -8.53 18.99
N GLY A 87 -5.27 -9.32 17.93
CA GLY A 87 -5.25 -10.78 18.00
C GLY A 87 -4.14 -11.32 18.91
N VAL A 88 -2.90 -10.81 18.77
CA VAL A 88 -1.76 -11.19 19.63
C VAL A 88 -2.02 -10.79 21.08
N ALA A 89 -2.54 -9.59 21.34
CA ALA A 89 -2.88 -9.14 22.68
C ALA A 89 -3.97 -10.02 23.32
N ALA A 90 -5.00 -10.40 22.56
CA ALA A 90 -6.03 -11.33 23.02
C ALA A 90 -5.45 -12.71 23.35
N MET A 91 -4.54 -13.22 22.51
CA MET A 91 -3.86 -14.50 22.75
C MET A 91 -2.93 -14.46 23.96
N ALA A 92 -2.23 -13.34 24.19
CA ALA A 92 -1.38 -13.14 25.37
C ALA A 92 -2.21 -13.10 26.66
N LEU A 93 -3.38 -12.45 26.64
CA LEU A 93 -4.32 -12.46 27.76
C LEU A 93 -4.86 -13.87 28.04
N LEU A 94 -5.24 -14.61 26.99
CA LEU A 94 -5.70 -16.00 27.15
C LEU A 94 -4.58 -16.92 27.68
N GLY A 95 -3.35 -16.77 27.18
CA GLY A 95 -2.18 -17.50 27.65
C GLY A 95 -1.86 -17.24 29.13
N GLY A 96 -1.92 -15.98 29.57
CA GLY A 96 -1.70 -15.61 30.97
C GLY A 96 -2.78 -16.13 31.94
N ILE A 97 -4.02 -16.29 31.47
CA ILE A 97 -5.10 -16.90 32.26
C ILE A 97 -4.87 -18.42 32.42
N VAL A 98 -4.39 -19.10 31.39
CA VAL A 98 -4.05 -20.55 31.44
C VAL A 98 -2.88 -20.80 32.39
N GLU A 99 -1.89 -19.92 32.40
CA GLU A 99 -0.71 -19.98 33.28
C GLU A 99 -1.09 -19.82 34.77
N GLY A 100 -2.08 -18.96 35.08
CA GLY A 100 -2.63 -18.78 36.43
C GLY A 100 -3.47 -19.96 36.94
N LEU A 101 -3.97 -20.84 36.06
CA LEU A 101 -4.82 -21.98 36.44
C LEU A 101 -4.06 -23.31 36.54
N GLN A 102 -2.97 -23.49 35.80
CA GLN A 102 -2.26 -24.78 35.73
C GLN A 102 -0.80 -24.74 36.21
N GLY A 103 -0.22 -23.56 36.43
CA GLY A 103 1.14 -23.42 37.01
C GLY A 103 2.24 -24.03 36.14
N ASP A 104 2.06 -24.09 34.82
CA ASP A 104 2.98 -24.77 33.91
C ASP A 104 3.39 -23.91 32.69
N VAL A 105 4.65 -24.06 32.26
CA VAL A 105 5.40 -23.15 31.35
C VAL A 105 4.98 -23.26 29.87
N THR A 106 4.11 -24.21 29.54
CA THR A 106 3.68 -24.52 28.17
C THR A 106 2.88 -23.41 27.48
N GLY A 107 2.20 -22.54 28.23
CA GLY A 107 1.41 -21.42 27.70
C GLY A 107 2.24 -20.38 26.93
N ILE A 108 3.48 -20.12 27.41
CA ILE A 108 4.39 -19.15 26.80
C ILE A 108 4.88 -19.63 25.42
N ALA A 109 5.22 -20.91 25.28
CA ALA A 109 5.74 -21.46 24.03
C ALA A 109 4.71 -21.42 22.90
N ILE A 110 3.44 -21.69 23.20
CA ILE A 110 2.33 -21.62 22.24
C ILE A 110 2.08 -20.16 21.82
N ALA A 111 2.13 -19.20 22.76
CA ALA A 111 1.97 -17.79 22.47
C ALA A 111 3.09 -17.25 21.55
N PHE A 112 4.35 -17.64 21.77
CA PHE A 112 5.47 -17.27 20.89
C PHE A 112 5.31 -17.86 19.48
N LEU A 113 4.96 -19.14 19.36
CA LEU A 113 4.72 -19.78 18.05
C LEU A 113 3.58 -19.09 17.28
N LEU A 114 2.43 -18.86 17.92
CA LEU A 114 1.30 -18.20 17.26
C LEU A 114 1.59 -16.73 16.92
N GLY A 115 2.35 -16.03 17.76
CA GLY A 115 2.81 -14.67 17.48
C GLY A 115 3.69 -14.59 16.22
N THR A 116 4.65 -15.49 16.06
CA THR A 116 5.51 -15.52 14.86
C THR A 116 4.74 -15.87 13.59
N VAL A 117 3.81 -16.82 13.65
CA VAL A 117 2.93 -17.17 12.50
C VAL A 117 2.04 -15.99 12.12
N GLY A 118 1.45 -15.29 13.08
CA GLY A 118 0.64 -14.09 12.85
C GLY A 118 1.41 -12.96 12.17
N VAL A 119 2.64 -12.67 12.62
CA VAL A 119 3.51 -11.65 12.00
C VAL A 119 3.84 -12.02 10.55
N ASN A 120 4.21 -13.28 10.27
CA ASN A 120 4.51 -13.73 8.92
C ASN A 120 3.29 -13.68 8.00
N GLN A 121 2.11 -14.02 8.52
CA GLN A 121 0.86 -13.95 7.76
C GLN A 121 0.51 -12.49 7.38
N VAL A 122 0.77 -11.52 8.25
CA VAL A 122 0.59 -10.09 7.96
C VAL A 122 1.58 -9.60 6.91
N LEU A 123 2.87 -9.94 7.03
CA LEU A 123 3.86 -9.54 6.04
C LEU A 123 3.54 -10.08 4.65
N ARG A 124 2.99 -11.29 4.58
CA ARG A 124 2.52 -11.92 3.34
C ARG A 124 1.22 -11.27 2.83
N ALA A 125 0.26 -10.98 3.70
CA ALA A 125 -0.99 -10.30 3.36
C ALA A 125 -0.75 -8.87 2.86
N ASN A 126 0.14 -8.11 3.49
CA ASN A 126 0.52 -6.74 3.09
C ASN A 126 1.17 -6.69 1.70
N LYS A 127 1.83 -7.77 1.30
CA LYS A 127 2.44 -7.93 -0.04
C LYS A 127 1.51 -8.59 -1.04
N SER A 128 0.30 -8.99 -0.64
CA SER A 128 -0.65 -9.67 -1.52
C SER A 128 -1.14 -8.73 -2.63
N ALA A 129 -1.44 -9.33 -3.78
CA ALA A 129 -2.03 -8.58 -4.89
C ALA A 129 -3.36 -7.93 -4.49
N GLN A 130 -4.17 -8.59 -3.65
CA GLN A 130 -5.49 -8.10 -3.22
C GLN A 130 -5.42 -6.74 -2.52
N VAL A 131 -4.49 -6.56 -1.57
CA VAL A 131 -4.34 -5.27 -0.86
C VAL A 131 -3.89 -4.17 -1.82
N LYS A 132 -3.00 -4.47 -2.77
CA LYS A 132 -2.58 -3.48 -3.78
C LYS A 132 -3.72 -3.14 -4.76
N LEU A 133 -4.57 -4.10 -5.12
CA LEU A 133 -5.73 -3.88 -5.97
C LEU A 133 -6.81 -3.03 -5.28
N ALA A 134 -7.06 -3.28 -3.99
CA ALA A 134 -7.95 -2.44 -3.20
C ALA A 134 -7.39 -1.01 -3.04
N ALA A 135 -6.06 -0.86 -2.94
CA ALA A 135 -5.42 0.45 -2.96
C ALA A 135 -5.55 1.18 -4.31
N ASP A 136 -5.51 0.45 -5.43
CA ASP A 136 -5.79 1.02 -6.76
C ASP A 136 -7.23 1.56 -6.85
N GLN A 137 -8.21 0.80 -6.35
CA GLN A 137 -9.61 1.22 -6.34
C GLN A 137 -9.83 2.47 -5.48
N GLU A 138 -9.27 2.51 -4.28
CA GLU A 138 -9.37 3.70 -3.42
C GLU A 138 -8.68 4.91 -4.06
N ALA A 139 -7.50 4.72 -4.67
CA ALA A 139 -6.81 5.79 -5.38
C ALA A 139 -7.65 6.39 -6.51
N ILE A 140 -8.29 5.53 -7.32
CA ILE A 140 -9.22 5.96 -8.37
C ILE A 140 -10.41 6.71 -7.77
N ALA A 141 -11.02 6.19 -6.70
CA ALA A 141 -12.16 6.82 -6.05
C ALA A 141 -11.81 8.22 -5.49
N VAL A 142 -10.63 8.39 -4.90
CA VAL A 142 -10.16 9.71 -4.46
C VAL A 142 -9.89 10.63 -5.65
N ALA A 143 -9.28 10.13 -6.73
CA ALA A 143 -9.06 10.90 -7.95
C ALA A 143 -10.37 11.38 -8.59
N GLN A 144 -11.43 10.58 -8.57
CA GLN A 144 -12.75 10.98 -9.09
C GLN A 144 -13.33 12.18 -8.35
N ARG A 145 -13.16 12.25 -7.02
CA ARG A 145 -13.56 13.41 -6.21
C ARG A 145 -12.77 14.68 -6.55
N ARG A 146 -11.67 14.54 -7.30
CA ARG A 146 -10.81 15.63 -7.79
C ARG A 146 -11.04 15.95 -9.28
N GLY A 147 -12.05 15.33 -9.90
CA GLY A 147 -12.48 15.65 -11.27
C GLY A 147 -11.98 14.68 -12.35
N TYR A 148 -11.23 13.64 -11.98
CA TYR A 148 -10.87 12.59 -12.93
C TYR A 148 -12.08 11.73 -13.28
N ARG A 149 -12.20 11.30 -14.54
CA ARG A 149 -13.11 10.18 -14.87
C ARG A 149 -12.47 8.86 -14.43
N GLU A 150 -13.29 7.89 -14.02
CA GLU A 150 -12.82 6.58 -13.57
C GLU A 150 -11.87 5.91 -14.58
N THR A 151 -12.27 5.88 -15.85
CA THR A 151 -11.49 5.30 -16.94
C THR A 151 -10.19 6.07 -17.21
N GLU A 152 -10.16 7.38 -16.99
CA GLU A 152 -8.97 8.21 -17.17
C GLU A 152 -7.99 7.99 -16.01
N ALA A 153 -8.49 7.97 -14.78
CA ALA A 153 -7.72 7.63 -13.58
C ALA A 153 -7.11 6.22 -13.70
N ALA A 154 -7.90 5.22 -14.13
CA ALA A 154 -7.42 3.86 -14.33
C ALA A 154 -6.33 3.77 -15.41
N LYS A 155 -6.47 4.51 -16.52
CA LYS A 155 -5.44 4.59 -17.57
C LYS A 155 -4.16 5.27 -17.07
N ALA A 156 -4.30 6.39 -16.36
CA ALA A 156 -3.16 7.09 -15.80
C ALA A 156 -2.36 6.18 -14.84
N LEU A 157 -3.04 5.45 -13.94
CA LEU A 157 -2.38 4.51 -13.05
C LEU A 157 -1.78 3.30 -13.80
N LEU A 158 -2.48 2.78 -14.82
CA LEU A 158 -1.99 1.70 -15.69
C LEU A 158 -0.69 2.07 -16.42
N GLU A 159 -0.57 3.31 -16.87
CA GLU A 159 0.63 3.83 -17.53
C GLU A 159 1.74 4.14 -16.52
N ALA A 160 1.38 4.61 -15.34
CA ALA A 160 2.32 5.01 -14.30
C ALA A 160 3.14 3.83 -13.75
N ILE A 161 2.52 2.65 -13.57
CA ILE A 161 3.18 1.45 -13.02
C ILE A 161 4.41 1.03 -13.86
N PRO A 162 4.31 0.75 -15.18
CA PRO A 162 5.48 0.39 -15.98
C PRO A 162 6.46 1.54 -16.16
N SER A 163 6.00 2.80 -16.17
CA SER A 163 6.89 3.97 -16.19
C SER A 163 7.73 4.06 -14.91
N ALA A 164 7.12 3.87 -13.74
CA ALA A 164 7.81 3.82 -12.45
C ALA A 164 8.84 2.69 -12.39
N ALA A 165 8.50 1.50 -12.89
CA ALA A 165 9.44 0.37 -12.97
C ALA A 165 10.68 0.72 -13.81
N ARG A 166 10.48 1.25 -15.03
CA ARG A 166 11.57 1.66 -15.93
C ARG A 166 12.45 2.76 -15.35
N LEU A 167 11.83 3.79 -14.78
CA LEU A 167 12.55 4.89 -14.14
C LEU A 167 13.35 4.45 -12.91
N SER A 168 12.92 3.38 -12.24
CA SER A 168 13.64 2.76 -11.13
C SER A 168 14.69 1.72 -11.59
N GLY A 169 15.01 1.68 -12.89
CA GLY A 169 16.03 0.78 -13.46
C GLY A 169 15.57 -0.66 -13.69
N ARG A 170 14.26 -0.95 -13.60
CA ARG A 170 13.71 -2.29 -13.88
C ARG A 170 13.26 -2.40 -15.33
N ASN A 171 13.56 -3.53 -15.97
CA ASN A 171 13.18 -3.79 -17.37
C ASN A 171 11.69 -4.13 -17.54
N SER A 172 11.03 -4.61 -16.47
CA SER A 172 9.63 -5.03 -16.49
C SER A 172 8.99 -4.80 -15.12
N PRO A 173 7.65 -4.57 -15.05
CA PRO A 173 6.91 -4.66 -13.81
C PRO A 173 7.04 -6.06 -13.17
N GLU A 174 6.95 -6.12 -11.85
CA GLU A 174 6.91 -7.35 -11.08
C GLU A 174 5.56 -8.06 -11.24
N PHE A 175 5.48 -9.34 -10.86
CA PHE A 175 4.25 -10.12 -10.94
C PHE A 175 3.03 -9.40 -10.31
N THR A 176 3.19 -8.85 -9.10
CA THR A 176 2.09 -8.11 -8.44
C THR A 176 1.67 -6.87 -9.21
N GLU A 177 2.61 -6.17 -9.85
CA GLU A 177 2.35 -5.01 -10.69
C GLU A 177 1.66 -5.41 -12.01
N LEU A 178 2.01 -6.55 -12.59
CA LEU A 178 1.34 -7.09 -13.77
C LEU A 178 -0.13 -7.43 -13.47
N VAL A 179 -0.42 -8.01 -12.31
CA VAL A 179 -1.80 -8.28 -11.85
C VAL A 179 -2.58 -6.97 -11.73
N ARG A 180 -1.99 -5.93 -11.13
CA ARG A 180 -2.59 -4.59 -11.04
C ARG A 180 -2.87 -4.01 -12.41
N CYS A 181 -1.90 -4.05 -13.33
CA CYS A 181 -2.07 -3.60 -14.71
C CYS A 181 -3.24 -4.32 -15.40
N GLN A 182 -3.39 -5.63 -15.21
CA GLN A 182 -4.51 -6.37 -15.79
C GLN A 182 -5.86 -5.90 -15.22
N ASN A 183 -5.95 -5.69 -13.91
CA ASN A 183 -7.16 -5.15 -13.29
C ASN A 183 -7.50 -3.73 -13.80
N LEU A 184 -6.50 -2.86 -13.87
CA LEU A 184 -6.66 -1.48 -14.36
C LEU A 184 -7.09 -1.43 -15.83
N ARG A 185 -6.63 -2.38 -16.67
CA ARG A 185 -7.13 -2.52 -18.04
C ARG A 185 -8.62 -2.86 -18.09
N ALA A 186 -9.11 -3.68 -17.16
CA ALA A 186 -10.54 -3.97 -17.08
C ALA A 186 -11.34 -2.72 -16.69
N ILE A 187 -10.89 -1.97 -15.66
CA ILE A 187 -11.53 -0.71 -15.22
C ILE A 187 -11.49 0.35 -16.33
N ALA A 188 -10.38 0.44 -17.07
CA ALA A 188 -10.22 1.36 -18.19
C ALA A 188 -11.06 1.00 -19.44
N GLY A 189 -11.79 -0.12 -19.43
CA GLY A 189 -12.54 -0.63 -20.58
C GLY A 189 -11.65 -1.14 -21.72
N LEU A 190 -10.37 -1.43 -21.43
CA LEU A 190 -9.37 -1.90 -22.40
C LEU A 190 -9.25 -3.43 -22.44
N SER A 191 -9.89 -4.15 -21.51
CA SER A 191 -9.92 -5.61 -21.48
C SER A 191 -11.29 -6.11 -21.03
N ARG A 192 -11.74 -7.25 -21.58
CA ARG A 192 -12.95 -7.97 -21.13
C ARG A 192 -12.65 -8.96 -20.00
N THR A 193 -11.38 -9.15 -19.64
CA THR A 193 -10.94 -10.16 -18.67
C THR A 193 -10.73 -9.50 -17.30
N THR A 194 -11.63 -9.76 -16.35
CA THR A 194 -11.49 -9.33 -14.95
C THR A 194 -10.58 -10.28 -14.17
N VAL A 195 -9.87 -9.77 -13.16
CA VAL A 195 -9.10 -10.62 -12.24
C VAL A 195 -10.10 -11.39 -11.37
N PRO A 196 -10.00 -12.74 -11.25
CA PRO A 196 -10.90 -13.52 -10.40
C PRO A 196 -10.81 -13.09 -8.92
N GLU A 197 -11.93 -12.99 -8.23
CA GLU A 197 -11.98 -12.67 -6.78
C GLU A 197 -11.47 -13.83 -5.90
N THR A 198 -11.42 -15.05 -6.43
CA THR A 198 -11.07 -16.26 -5.68
C THR A 198 -9.56 -16.49 -5.61
N SER A 199 -9.09 -16.69 -4.37
CA SER A 199 -7.71 -16.94 -3.96
C SER A 199 -6.97 -18.00 -4.76
N ILE A 200 -5.79 -17.64 -5.28
CA ILE A 200 -4.71 -18.59 -5.57
C ILE A 200 -4.08 -18.95 -4.21
N ASN A 201 -4.74 -19.81 -3.43
CA ASN A 201 -4.20 -20.45 -2.23
C ASN A 201 -4.79 -21.85 -2.04
N ASP A 202 -5.18 -22.53 -3.12
CA ASP A 202 -5.53 -23.96 -3.09
C ASP A 202 -4.49 -24.77 -3.87
N PHE A 203 -3.23 -24.72 -3.42
CA PHE A 203 -2.21 -25.77 -3.63
C PHE A 203 -1.15 -25.67 -2.53
#